data_AF-A0A2W6ZP84-F1
#
_entry.id   AF-A0A2W6ZP84-F1
#
_cell.length_a   1.000
_cell.length_b   1.000
_cell.length_c   1.000
_cell.angle_alpha   90.00
_cell.angle_beta   90.00
_cell.angle_gamma   90.00
#
_symmetry.space_group_name_H-M   'P 1'
#
loop_
_entity.id
_entity.type
_entity.pdbx_description
1 polymer ?
#
loop_
_entity_poly.entity_id
_entity_poly.type
_entity_poly.pdbx_seq_one_letter_code
_entity_poly.pdbx_strand_id
1 'polypeptide(L)'
;MAPVERIVKADQAGRLNLGRKLAGRAYRVVERGTSFVLEHVETVHVPAEEAWLYRNVQALASVQRGLQQVAAGEFATGPDLDAARQLAATAFSDEEGPDDETDAG
;
A
#
# COMPACT_ATOMS: atom_id res chain seq x y z
N MET A 1 13.66 25.10 20.52
CA MET A 1 12.87 24.70 21.70
C MET A 1 13.79 23.93 22.62
N ALA A 2 13.90 24.30 23.90
CA ALA A 2 14.77 23.59 24.83
C ALA A 2 14.24 22.18 25.11
N PRO A 3 15.11 21.18 25.33
CA PRO A 3 14.68 19.83 25.66
C PRO A 3 13.95 19.84 27.02
N VAL A 4 12.79 19.20 27.07
CA VAL A 4 12.03 19.01 28.31
C VAL A 4 12.36 17.62 28.84
N GLU A 5 13.15 17.56 29.90
CA GLU A 5 13.49 16.32 30.59
C GLU A 5 12.47 16.02 31.69
N ARG A 6 12.03 14.77 31.79
CA ARG A 6 11.20 14.29 32.89
C ARG A 6 11.48 12.83 33.17
N ILE A 7 11.49 12.47 34.44
CA ILE A 7 11.62 11.07 34.87
C ILE A 7 10.22 10.50 35.04
N VAL A 8 9.92 9.41 34.33
CA VAL A 8 8.68 8.65 34.48
C VAL A 8 9.00 7.25 34.98
N LYS A 9 8.18 6.74 35.89
CA LYS A 9 8.33 5.39 36.45
C LYS A 9 7.33 4.46 35.78
N ALA A 10 7.79 3.28 35.37
CA ALA A 10 6.89 2.22 34.91
C ALA A 10 6.03 1.69 36.06
N ASP A 11 4.81 1.25 35.75
CA ASP A 11 3.97 0.59 36.74
C ASP A 11 4.43 -0.86 37.01
N GLN A 12 3.75 -1.55 37.93
CA GLN A 12 4.07 -2.94 38.27
C GLN A 12 3.88 -3.92 37.10
N ALA A 13 3.13 -3.53 36.07
CA ALA A 13 2.93 -4.31 34.85
C ALA A 13 3.95 -3.93 33.75
N GLY A 14 4.93 -3.08 34.05
CA GLY A 14 5.97 -2.65 33.10
C GLY A 14 5.51 -1.61 32.07
N ARG A 15 4.36 -0.96 32.28
CA ARG A 15 3.83 0.05 31.33
C ARG A 15 4.38 1.44 31.66
N LEU A 16 4.79 2.17 30.63
CA LEU A 16 5.23 3.57 30.72
C LEU A 16 4.13 4.53 30.28
N ASN A 17 3.77 5.49 31.14
CA ASN A 17 2.81 6.52 30.81
C ASN A 17 3.51 7.77 30.25
N LEU A 18 3.32 8.03 28.96
CA LEU A 18 3.91 9.18 28.25
C LEU A 18 3.03 10.45 28.33
N GLY A 19 1.87 10.37 28.97
CA GLY A 19 0.94 11.48 29.15
C GLY A 19 0.09 11.81 27.91
N ARG A 20 -0.95 12.62 28.12
CA ARG A 20 -2.02 12.90 27.15
C ARG A 20 -1.56 13.48 25.81
N LYS A 21 -0.48 14.28 25.80
CA LYS A 21 0.06 14.89 24.57
C LYS A 21 0.61 13.86 23.58
N LEU A 22 0.98 12.69 24.06
CA LEU A 22 1.60 11.61 23.30
C LEU A 22 0.67 10.39 23.15
N ALA A 23 -0.58 10.49 23.60
CA ALA A 23 -1.55 9.41 23.52
C ALA A 23 -1.90 9.07 22.07
N GLY A 24 -2.05 7.77 21.77
CA GLY A 24 -2.41 7.26 20.44
C GLY A 24 -1.28 7.31 19.39
N ARG A 25 -0.09 7.79 19.77
CA ARG A 25 1.08 7.80 18.91
C ARG A 25 1.83 6.48 18.97
N ALA A 26 2.40 6.06 17.85
CA ALA A 26 3.26 4.90 17.76
C ALA A 26 4.72 5.28 18.00
N TYR A 27 5.46 4.38 18.65
CA TYR A 27 6.87 4.57 18.97
C TYR A 27 7.67 3.34 18.61
N ARG A 28 8.85 3.56 18.03
CA ARG A 28 9.88 2.53 17.88
C ARG A 28 10.72 2.52 19.15
N VAL A 29 10.93 1.32 19.69
CA VAL A 29 11.85 1.10 20.81
C VAL A 29 13.21 0.73 20.22
N VAL A 30 14.24 1.53 20.50
CA VAL A 30 15.62 1.26 20.10
C VAL A 30 16.44 0.96 21.35
N GLU A 31 16.79 -0.31 21.55
CA GLU A 31 17.61 -0.76 22.67
C GLU A 31 19.09 -0.45 22.43
N ARG A 32 19.77 0.05 23.46
CA ARG A 32 21.20 0.40 23.49
C ARG A 32 21.80 -0.06 24.82
N GLY A 33 22.11 -1.36 24.89
CA GLY A 33 22.67 -2.00 26.09
C GLY A 33 21.73 -1.85 27.28
N THR A 34 22.10 -1.03 28.27
CA THR A 34 21.31 -0.80 29.49
C THR A 34 20.26 0.31 29.36
N SER A 35 20.17 0.95 28.21
CA SER A 35 19.23 2.04 27.94
C SER A 35 18.41 1.75 26.69
N PHE A 36 17.29 2.44 26.53
CA PHE A 36 16.55 2.44 25.28
C PHE A 36 16.04 3.85 24.96
N VAL A 37 15.80 4.09 23.69
CA VAL A 37 15.23 5.35 23.18
C VAL A 37 13.86 5.04 22.56
N LEU A 38 12.88 5.88 22.87
CA LEU A 38 11.57 5.87 22.24
C LEU A 38 11.52 6.94 21.15
N GLU A 39 11.46 6.51 19.89
CA GLU A 39 11.37 7.40 18.74
C GLU A 39 9.94 7.41 18.23
N HIS A 40 9.34 8.60 18.10
CA HIS A 40 8.00 8.73 17.52
C HIS A 40 8.05 8.30 16.05
N VAL A 41 7.16 7.40 15.66
CA VAL A 41 7.05 6.93 14.28
C VAL A 41 5.67 7.33 13.77
N GLU A 42 5.65 8.06 12.66
CA GLU A 42 4.46 8.16 11.84
C GLU A 42 4.24 6.79 11.21
N THR A 43 3.48 5.95 11.90
CA THR A 43 3.14 4.62 11.41
C THR A 43 1.98 4.82 10.45
N VAL A 44 2.31 4.97 9.17
CA VAL A 44 1.29 4.83 8.12
C VAL A 44 0.95 3.35 8.07
N HIS A 45 -0.27 3.00 8.47
CA HIS A 45 -0.77 1.64 8.30
C HIS A 45 -0.94 1.40 6.81
N VAL A 46 0.01 0.69 6.21
CA VAL A 46 -0.10 0.20 4.83
C VAL A 46 -0.87 -1.13 4.88
N PRO A 47 -2.02 -1.26 4.18
CA PRO A 47 -2.71 -2.53 4.03
C PRO A 47 -1.76 -3.64 3.54
N ALA A 48 -1.99 -4.88 3.99
CA ALA A 48 -1.09 -5.99 3.66
C ALA A 48 -0.95 -6.20 2.14
N GLU A 49 -2.02 -5.96 1.39
CA GLU A 49 -2.07 -6.04 -0.07
C GLU A 49 -1.27 -4.94 -0.78
N GLU A 50 -0.91 -3.86 -0.10
CA GLU A 50 -0.11 -2.75 -0.64
C GLU A 50 1.35 -2.77 -0.14
N ALA A 51 1.66 -3.60 0.85
CA ALA A 51 2.98 -3.67 1.46
C ALA A 51 4.08 -4.07 0.47
N TRP A 52 3.74 -4.78 -0.61
CA TRP A 52 4.69 -5.16 -1.66
C TRP A 52 5.28 -3.94 -2.40
N LEU A 53 4.49 -2.87 -2.58
CA LEU A 53 4.93 -1.67 -3.29
C LEU A 53 6.11 -1.02 -2.58
N TYR A 54 6.05 -0.95 -1.25
CA TYR A 54 7.11 -0.39 -0.41
C TYR A 54 8.35 -1.27 -0.29
N ARG A 55 8.27 -2.56 -0.68
CA ARG A 55 9.42 -3.47 -0.76
C ARG A 55 10.12 -3.41 -2.12
N ASN A 56 9.44 -2.91 -3.15
CA ASN A 56 9.98 -2.78 -4.50
C ASN A 56 10.28 -1.32 -4.83
N VAL A 57 11.55 -0.93 -4.65
CA VAL A 57 12.02 0.45 -4.86
C VAL A 57 11.73 0.95 -6.28
N GLN A 58 11.84 0.08 -7.29
CA GLN A 58 11.59 0.46 -8.69
C GLN A 58 10.11 0.73 -8.94
N ALA A 59 9.23 -0.15 -8.44
CA ALA A 59 7.79 0.03 -8.57
C ALA A 59 7.33 1.30 -7.84
N LEU A 60 7.82 1.53 -6.61
CA LEU A 60 7.51 2.73 -5.84
C LEU A 60 7.95 4.01 -6.57
N ALA A 61 9.17 4.03 -7.13
CA ALA A 61 9.67 5.17 -7.89
C ALA A 61 8.83 5.43 -9.16
N SER A 62 8.35 4.38 -9.82
CA SER A 62 7.47 4.51 -10.98
C SER A 62 6.11 5.13 -10.59
N VAL A 63 5.51 4.68 -9.49
CA VAL A 63 4.23 5.23 -8.99
C VAL A 63 4.40 6.69 -8.59
N GLN A 64 5.45 7.02 -7.84
CA GLN A 64 5.74 8.40 -7.44
C GLN A 64 5.93 9.33 -8.64
N ARG A 65 6.63 8.86 -9.69
CA ARG A 65 6.78 9.62 -10.94
C ARG A 65 5.42 9.85 -11.61
N GLY A 66 4.59 8.82 -11.71
CA GLY A 66 3.24 8.96 -12.28
C GLY A 66 2.38 9.98 -11.52
N LEU A 67 2.44 9.97 -10.19
CA LEU A 67 1.73 10.96 -9.36
C LEU A 67 2.22 12.39 -9.62
N GLN A 68 3.52 12.58 -9.82
CA GLN A 68 4.09 13.89 -10.19
C GLN A 68 3.63 14.35 -11.57
N GLN A 69 3.63 13.44 -12.55
CA GLN A 69 3.16 13.73 -13.92
C GLN A 69 1.68 14.13 -13.94
N VAL A 70 0.82 13.40 -13.22
CA VAL A 70 -0.60 13.74 -13.07
C VAL A 70 -0.78 15.12 -12.42
N ALA A 71 -0.01 15.42 -11.36
CA ALA A 71 -0.06 16.74 -10.74
C ALA A 71 0.39 17.88 -11.68
N ALA A 72 1.29 17.58 -12.62
CA ALA A 72 1.73 18.50 -13.67
C ALA A 72 0.80 18.55 -14.89
N GLY A 73 -0.24 17.72 -14.95
CA GLY A 73 -1.15 17.61 -16.10
C GLY A 73 -0.54 16.85 -17.29
N GLU A 74 0.54 16.10 -17.07
CA GLU A 74 1.18 15.26 -18.07
C GLU A 74 0.52 13.87 -18.08
N PHE A 75 -0.27 13.59 -19.11
CA PHE A 75 -0.93 12.30 -19.28
C PHE A 75 -0.33 11.55 -20.47
N ALA A 76 -0.12 10.25 -20.29
CA ALA A 76 0.19 9.36 -21.40
C ALA A 76 -1.09 9.11 -22.23
N THR A 77 -0.93 8.93 -23.54
CA THR A 77 -2.01 8.40 -24.38
C THR A 77 -2.34 6.99 -23.90
N GLY A 78 -3.56 6.80 -23.40
CA GLY A 78 -4.02 5.49 -22.94
C GLY A 78 -4.19 4.50 -24.09
N PRO A 79 -4.17 3.19 -23.80
CA PRO A 79 -4.51 2.17 -24.79
C PRO A 79 -5.97 2.33 -25.26
N ASP A 80 -6.24 1.92 -26.50
CA ASP A 80 -7.61 1.86 -27.02
C ASP A 80 -8.37 0.72 -26.34
N LEU A 81 -9.19 1.08 -25.36
CA LEU A 81 -9.96 0.14 -24.57
C LEU A 81 -11.10 -0.49 -25.37
N ASP A 82 -11.60 0.19 -26.41
CA ASP A 82 -12.68 -0.34 -27.24
C ASP A 82 -12.14 -1.39 -28.21
N ALA A 83 -10.97 -1.15 -28.82
CA ALA A 83 -10.26 -2.16 -29.59
C ALA A 83 -9.90 -3.38 -28.73
N ALA A 84 -9.42 -3.16 -27.49
CA ALA A 84 -9.11 -4.24 -26.56
C ALA A 84 -10.37 -5.07 -26.19
N ARG A 85 -11.51 -4.41 -26.00
CA ARG A 85 -12.80 -5.08 -25.73
C ARG A 85 -13.23 -5.95 -26.92
N GLN A 86 -13.11 -5.44 -28.14
CA GLN A 86 -13.47 -6.20 -29.35
C GLN A 86 -12.61 -7.45 -29.51
N LEU A 87 -11.29 -7.32 -29.31
CA LEU A 87 -10.38 -8.47 -29.34
C LEU A 87 -10.78 -9.54 -28.32
N ALA A 88 -11.09 -9.13 -27.09
CA ALA A 88 -11.54 -10.05 -26.04
C ALA A 88 -12.84 -10.78 -26.43
N ALA A 89 -13.83 -10.07 -27.00
CA ALA A 89 -15.06 -10.69 -27.46
C ALA A 89 -14.81 -11.74 -28.56
N THR A 90 -13.93 -11.45 -29.52
CA THR A 90 -13.61 -12.40 -30.60
C THR A 90 -12.77 -13.59 -30.14
N ALA A 91 -11.92 -13.42 -29.12
CA ALA A 91 -11.03 -14.47 -28.65
C ALA A 91 -11.74 -15.62 -27.90
N PHE A 92 -12.98 -15.41 -27.47
CA PHE A 92 -13.78 -16.39 -26.72
C PHE A 92 -15.09 -16.79 -27.41
N SER A 93 -15.24 -16.48 -28.72
CA SER A 93 -16.46 -16.79 -29.49
C SER A 93 -16.39 -18.07 -30.34
N ASP A 94 -15.26 -18.80 -30.33
CA ASP A 94 -15.10 -20.08 -31.03
C ASP A 94 -15.34 -21.26 -30.07
N GLU A 95 -16.60 -21.53 -29.70
CA GLU A 95 -17.06 -22.88 -29.27
C GLU A 95 -18.60 -22.93 -29.26
N GLU A 96 -19.21 -23.00 -30.43
CA GLU A 96 -20.55 -23.58 -30.64
C GLU A 96 -20.64 -24.00 -32.11
N GLY A 97 -20.11 -25.19 -32.41
CA GLY A 97 -20.29 -25.85 -33.69
C GLY A 97 -21.75 -26.29 -33.85
N PRO A 98 -22.35 -26.20 -35.04
CA PRO A 98 -23.73 -26.63 -35.25
C PRO A 98 -23.81 -28.16 -35.11
N ASP A 99 -24.60 -28.63 -34.15
CA ASP A 99 -25.05 -30.02 -34.09
C ASP A 99 -25.98 -30.27 -35.30
N ASP A 100 -25.38 -30.70 -36.42
CA ASP A 100 -26.06 -31.20 -37.60
C ASP A 100 -26.61 -32.60 -37.31
N GLU A 101 -27.79 -32.66 -36.70
CA GLU A 101 -28.58 -33.89 -36.60
C GLU A 101 -29.70 -33.85 -37.64
N THR A 102 -29.33 -34.22 -38.87
CA THR A 102 -30.26 -34.63 -39.91
C THR A 102 -30.80 -36.02 -39.56
N ASP A 103 -32.00 -36.09 -38.95
CA ASP A 103 -32.77 -37.33 -38.86
C ASP A 103 -33.90 -37.36 -39.90
N ALA A 104 -34.11 -38.56 -40.43
CA ALA A 104 -34.74 -38.90 -41.69
C ALA A 104 -36.28 -38.85 -41.67
N GLY A 105 -36.85 -38.61 -42.85
CA GLY A 105 -38.26 -38.85 -43.18
C GLY A 105 -38.44 -39.20 -44.64
#